data_AF-A0A085N384-F1
#
_entry.id   AF-A0A085N384-F1
#
_cell.length_a   1.000
_cell.length_b   1.000
_cell.length_c   1.000
_cell.angle_alpha   90.00
_cell.angle_beta   90.00
_cell.angle_gamma   90.00
#
_symmetry.space_group_name_H-M   'P 1'
#
loop_
_entity.id
_entity.type
_entity.pdbx_description
1 polymer ?
#
loop_
_entity_poly.entity_id
_entity_poly.type
_entity_poly.pdbx_seq_one_letter_code
_entity_poly.pdbx_strand_id
1 'polypeptide(L)'
;MSESETTSTVTDVDLKLQHFLFSYRNLIHATTGRTPAELLLGRRLRSKLDLLKPTLDAYFEKKLIKQAEYHDRTAQARSFAVGEKIYVYDQHEANYKKGIVLKRTADSSYIVSYAGKQARKHAIICVTWLKHSP
;
A
#
# COMPACT_ATOMS: atom_id res chain seq x y z
N MET A 1 27.00 38.81 13.31
CA MET A 1 27.64 37.86 12.37
C MET A 1 27.45 36.48 12.94
N SER A 2 26.32 35.85 12.61
CA SER A 2 25.80 34.65 13.26
C SER A 2 25.13 33.81 12.18
N GLU A 3 25.93 33.04 11.44
CA GLU A 3 25.52 32.13 10.37
C GLU A 3 26.57 30.99 10.27
N SER A 4 26.66 30.13 11.28
CA SER A 4 27.60 29.00 11.24
C SER A 4 27.19 27.78 12.08
N GLU A 5 25.89 27.50 12.23
CA GLU A 5 25.44 26.30 12.97
C GLU A 5 24.38 25.44 12.25
N THR A 6 23.82 25.87 11.12
CA THR A 6 22.72 25.14 10.45
C THR A 6 23.15 24.19 9.33
N THR A 7 24.40 24.24 8.85
CA THR A 7 24.87 23.43 7.70
C THR A 7 25.31 22.01 8.05
N SER A 8 25.57 21.70 9.32
CA SER A 8 26.03 20.36 9.74
C SER A 8 24.91 19.33 9.90
N THR A 9 23.67 19.75 10.09
CA THR A 9 22.52 18.85 10.32
C THR A 9 21.86 18.41 9.02
N VAL A 10 21.86 19.26 7.99
CA VAL A 10 21.27 18.96 6.67
C VAL A 10 22.08 17.89 5.93
N THR A 11 23.42 17.98 5.97
CA THR A 11 24.31 16.98 5.37
C THR A 11 24.20 15.60 6.03
N ASP A 12 23.93 15.56 7.34
CA ASP A 12 23.72 14.33 8.09
C ASP A 12 22.41 13.60 7.70
N VAL A 13 21.32 14.35 7.47
CA VAL A 13 20.04 13.78 7.02
C VAL A 13 20.17 13.22 5.61
N ASP A 14 20.82 13.93 4.70
CA ASP A 14 21.01 13.48 3.31
C ASP A 14 21.88 12.22 3.25
N LEU A 15 22.95 12.14 4.04
CA LEU A 15 23.78 10.94 4.14
C LEU A 15 23.01 9.74 4.72
N LYS A 16 22.22 9.96 5.79
CA LYS A 16 21.35 8.93 6.36
C LYS A 16 20.31 8.45 5.35
N LEU A 17 19.71 9.38 4.60
CA LEU A 17 18.76 9.06 3.54
C LEU A 17 19.45 8.23 2.45
N GLN A 18 20.63 8.62 1.98
CA GLN A 18 21.40 7.86 1.00
C GLN A 18 21.72 6.44 1.48
N HIS A 19 22.16 6.27 2.73
CA HIS A 19 22.42 4.95 3.32
C HIS A 19 21.16 4.08 3.44
N PHE A 20 20.06 4.68 3.89
CA PHE A 20 18.76 4.00 3.95
C PHE A 20 18.29 3.57 2.55
N LEU A 21 18.36 4.49 1.60
CA LEU A 21 17.96 4.29 0.21
C LEU A 21 18.79 3.23 -0.49
N PHE A 22 20.10 3.20 -0.24
CA PHE A 22 21.01 2.16 -0.73
C PHE A 22 20.67 0.80 -0.15
N SER A 23 20.45 0.73 1.17
CA SER A 23 20.09 -0.51 1.86
C SER A 23 18.74 -1.05 1.39
N TYR A 24 17.72 -0.19 1.28
CA TYR A 24 16.38 -0.55 0.81
C TYR A 24 16.41 -1.10 -0.63
N ARG A 25 17.20 -0.49 -1.52
CA ARG A 25 17.35 -0.92 -2.92
C ARG A 25 18.08 -2.25 -3.09
N ASN A 26 18.94 -2.61 -2.14
CA ASN A 26 19.70 -3.87 -2.15
C ASN A 26 19.06 -4.96 -1.30
N LEU A 27 18.05 -4.65 -0.48
CA LEU A 27 17.33 -5.66 0.27
C LEU A 27 16.43 -6.47 -0.67
N ILE A 28 16.39 -7.78 -0.47
CA ILE A 28 15.47 -8.63 -1.22
C ILE A 28 14.05 -8.28 -0.82
N HIS A 29 13.22 -7.94 -1.80
CA HIS A 29 11.82 -7.64 -1.56
C HIS A 29 11.05 -8.95 -1.31
N ALA A 30 10.27 -8.98 -0.23
CA ALA A 30 9.67 -10.22 0.29
C ALA A 30 8.71 -10.89 -0.70
N THR A 31 8.02 -10.11 -1.53
CA THR A 31 7.02 -10.60 -2.48
C THR A 31 7.64 -11.08 -3.79
N THR A 32 8.71 -10.43 -4.26
CA THR A 32 9.30 -10.67 -5.58
C THR A 32 10.58 -11.51 -5.54
N GLY A 33 11.18 -11.72 -4.35
CA GLY A 33 12.45 -12.44 -4.20
C GLY A 33 13.65 -11.74 -4.86
N ARG A 34 13.44 -10.58 -5.48
CA ARG A 34 14.44 -9.76 -6.19
C ARG A 34 14.63 -8.45 -5.46
N THR A 35 15.78 -7.81 -5.63
CA THR A 35 16.01 -6.49 -5.03
C THR A 35 15.36 -5.39 -5.89
N PRO A 36 14.91 -4.26 -5.31
CA PRO A 36 14.38 -3.16 -6.11
C PRO A 36 15.38 -2.63 -7.16
N ALA A 37 16.68 -2.61 -6.84
CA ALA A 37 17.71 -2.26 -7.82
C ALA A 37 17.81 -3.27 -8.96
N GLU A 38 17.61 -4.55 -8.69
CA GLU A 38 17.60 -5.60 -9.70
C GLU A 38 16.40 -5.49 -10.64
N LEU A 39 15.22 -5.19 -10.10
CA LEU A 39 14.02 -4.92 -10.90
C LEU A 39 14.19 -3.69 -11.79
N LEU A 40 14.89 -2.66 -11.31
CA LEU A 40 15.12 -1.43 -12.06
C LEU A 40 16.24 -1.55 -13.10
N LEU A 41 17.37 -2.15 -12.74
CA LEU A 41 18.60 -2.16 -13.55
C LEU A 41 18.80 -3.48 -14.32
N GLY A 42 17.93 -4.47 -14.13
CA GLY A 42 18.02 -5.79 -14.75
C GLY A 42 19.21 -6.64 -14.25
N ARG A 43 19.97 -6.15 -13.27
CA ARG A 43 21.11 -6.86 -12.66
C ARG A 43 21.16 -6.63 -11.17
N ARG A 44 21.63 -7.62 -10.43
CA ARG A 44 21.84 -7.49 -8.98
C ARG A 44 23.06 -6.62 -8.68
N LEU A 45 22.86 -5.54 -7.94
CA LEU A 45 23.95 -4.77 -7.36
C LEU A 45 24.59 -5.61 -6.25
N ARG A 46 25.90 -5.87 -6.35
CA ARG A 46 26.63 -6.67 -5.36
C ARG A 46 26.98 -5.80 -4.16
N SER A 47 26.53 -6.19 -2.97
CA SER A 47 27.00 -5.65 -1.69
C SER A 47 28.04 -6.57 -1.05
N LYS A 48 28.81 -6.07 -0.06
CA LYS A 48 29.78 -6.88 0.69
C LYS A 48 29.12 -8.09 1.37
N LEU A 49 27.84 -7.98 1.75
CA LEU A 49 27.09 -9.07 2.39
C LEU A 49 26.62 -10.14 1.38
N ASP A 50 26.42 -9.79 0.11
CA ASP A 50 26.03 -10.77 -0.92
C ASP A 50 27.14 -11.78 -1.21
N LEU A 51 28.40 -11.43 -0.95
CA LEU A 51 29.55 -12.33 -1.10
C LEU A 51 29.57 -13.45 -0.04
N LEU A 52 28.81 -13.30 1.05
CA LEU A 52 28.82 -14.21 2.19
C LEU A 52 27.61 -15.15 2.23
N LYS A 53 26.65 -15.03 1.30
CA LYS A 53 25.31 -15.62 1.47
C LYS A 53 25.01 -16.77 0.49
N PRO A 54 24.56 -17.95 0.95
CA PRO A 54 24.01 -18.99 0.08
C PRO A 54 22.61 -18.60 -0.47
N THR A 55 22.21 -19.20 -1.59
CA THR A 55 20.95 -18.94 -2.32
C THR A 55 19.71 -19.21 -1.45
N LEU A 56 18.72 -18.30 -1.48
CA LEU A 56 17.57 -18.25 -0.55
C LEU A 56 16.21 -18.53 -1.20
N ASP A 57 16.18 -19.02 -2.43
CA ASP A 57 14.96 -19.04 -3.27
C ASP A 57 13.82 -19.87 -2.63
N ALA A 58 14.12 -21.05 -2.09
CA ALA A 58 13.13 -21.89 -1.41
C ALA A 58 12.55 -21.29 -0.11
N TYR A 59 13.27 -20.36 0.53
CA TYR A 59 12.77 -19.63 1.70
C TYR A 59 11.74 -18.57 1.29
N PHE A 60 11.97 -17.88 0.17
CA PHE A 60 11.05 -16.85 -0.34
C PHE A 60 9.72 -17.43 -0.81
N GLU A 61 9.74 -18.53 -1.55
CA GLU A 61 8.51 -19.22 -1.99
C GLU A 61 7.59 -19.58 -0.82
N LYS A 62 8.15 -20.19 0.23
CA LYS A 62 7.40 -20.53 1.45
C LYS A 62 6.82 -19.30 2.15
N LYS A 63 7.51 -18.16 2.07
CA LYS A 63 7.06 -16.90 2.68
C LYS A 63 5.93 -16.27 1.87
N LEU A 64 6.01 -16.31 0.55
CA LEU A 64 4.99 -15.78 -0.34
C LEU A 64 3.67 -16.55 -0.20
N ILE A 65 3.73 -17.89 -0.18
CA ILE A 65 2.56 -18.75 0.05
C ILE A 65 1.89 -18.42 1.39
N LYS A 66 2.68 -18.34 2.47
CA LYS A 66 2.16 -17.95 3.79
C LYS A 66 1.52 -16.57 3.76
N GLN A 67 2.12 -15.60 3.08
CA GLN A 67 1.57 -14.24 2.97
C GLN A 67 0.20 -14.24 2.26
N ALA A 68 0.03 -15.00 1.19
CA ALA A 68 -1.25 -15.18 0.52
C ALA A 68 -2.28 -15.83 1.45
N GLU A 69 -1.92 -16.92 2.14
CA GLU A 69 -2.82 -17.58 3.11
C GLU A 69 -3.26 -16.65 4.24
N TYR A 70 -2.34 -15.85 4.80
CA TYR A 70 -2.69 -14.90 5.87
C TYR A 70 -3.63 -13.80 5.37
N HIS A 71 -3.40 -13.30 4.15
CA HIS A 71 -4.27 -12.30 3.53
C HIS A 71 -5.68 -12.87 3.34
N ASP A 72 -5.80 -14.08 2.78
CA ASP A 72 -7.10 -14.71 2.50
C ASP A 72 -7.90 -15.01 3.78
N ARG A 73 -7.24 -15.34 4.89
CA ARG A 73 -7.91 -15.57 6.19
C ARG A 73 -8.62 -14.33 6.74
N THR A 74 -8.12 -13.14 6.45
CA THR A 74 -8.65 -11.87 7.00
C THR A 74 -9.38 -11.02 5.97
N ALA A 75 -9.31 -11.39 4.69
CA ALA A 75 -9.97 -10.71 3.60
C ALA A 75 -11.50 -10.90 3.68
N GLN A 76 -12.19 -9.96 4.32
CA GLN A 76 -13.64 -9.87 4.18
C GLN A 76 -13.99 -9.29 2.81
N ALA A 77 -14.72 -10.06 2.00
CA ALA A 77 -15.24 -9.61 0.72
C ALA A 77 -16.28 -8.50 0.94
N ARG A 78 -15.88 -7.25 0.74
CA ARG A 78 -16.78 -6.09 0.68
C ARG A 78 -17.26 -5.92 -0.76
N SER A 79 -18.34 -6.61 -1.10
CA SER A 79 -19.00 -6.48 -2.40
C SER A 79 -20.32 -5.75 -2.24
N PHE A 80 -20.63 -4.85 -3.19
CA PHE A 80 -21.87 -4.09 -3.21
C PHE A 80 -22.54 -4.24 -4.58
N ALA A 81 -23.86 -4.38 -4.58
CA ALA A 81 -24.64 -4.44 -5.81
C ALA A 81 -24.85 -3.04 -6.40
N VAL A 82 -24.98 -2.95 -7.73
CA VAL A 82 -25.42 -1.70 -8.39
C VAL A 82 -26.84 -1.39 -7.95
N GLY A 83 -27.08 -0.15 -7.51
CA GLY A 83 -28.35 0.29 -6.92
C GLY A 83 -28.43 0.12 -5.40
N GLU A 84 -27.45 -0.52 -4.75
CA GLU A 84 -27.45 -0.70 -3.30
C GLU A 84 -27.23 0.64 -2.57
N LYS A 85 -28.01 0.85 -1.49
CA LYS A 85 -27.83 1.98 -0.59
C LYS A 85 -26.66 1.69 0.36
N ILE A 86 -25.72 2.61 0.40
CA ILE A 86 -24.50 2.51 1.21
C ILE A 86 -24.24 3.82 1.95
N TYR A 87 -23.42 3.75 2.99
CA TYR A 87 -22.73 4.89 3.57
C TYR A 87 -21.32 4.99 2.99
N VAL A 88 -20.92 6.19 2.57
CA VAL A 88 -19.59 6.51 2.06
C VAL A 88 -18.92 7.45 3.04
N TYR A 89 -17.73 7.11 3.50
CA TYR A 89 -16.93 8.00 4.35
C TYR A 89 -16.38 9.16 3.51
N ASP A 90 -16.70 10.38 3.90
CA ASP A 90 -16.17 11.60 3.32
C ASP A 90 -14.92 12.04 4.11
N GLN A 91 -13.77 12.10 3.43
CA GLN A 91 -12.50 12.46 4.05
C GLN A 91 -12.42 13.95 4.40
N HIS A 92 -13.17 14.81 3.69
CA HIS A 92 -13.12 16.25 3.92
C HIS A 92 -13.93 16.67 5.15
N GLU A 93 -15.09 16.06 5.33
CA GLU A 93 -16.01 16.36 6.45
C GLU A 93 -15.92 15.32 7.58
N ALA A 94 -15.04 14.32 7.44
CA ALA A 94 -14.79 13.24 8.39
C ALA A 94 -16.06 12.49 8.85
N ASN A 95 -17.09 12.41 8.00
CA ASN A 95 -18.39 11.84 8.32
C ASN A 95 -18.90 10.89 7.21
N TYR A 96 -19.79 9.97 7.58
CA TYR A 96 -20.47 9.07 6.66
C TYR A 96 -21.67 9.74 6.00
N LYS A 97 -21.69 9.75 4.67
CA LYS A 97 -22.80 10.25 3.87
C LYS A 97 -23.55 9.11 3.20
N LYS A 98 -24.87 9.22 3.17
CA LYS A 98 -25.73 8.27 2.45
C LYS A 98 -25.47 8.41 0.95
N GLY A 99 -25.39 7.28 0.26
CA GLY A 99 -25.17 7.22 -1.17
C GLY A 99 -25.69 5.93 -1.78
N ILE A 100 -25.59 5.84 -3.10
CA ILE A 100 -26.02 4.68 -3.90
C ILE A 100 -24.88 4.28 -4.82
N VAL A 101 -24.68 2.97 -4.96
CA VAL A 101 -23.71 2.42 -5.93
C VAL A 101 -24.26 2.54 -7.34
N LEU A 102 -23.55 3.23 -8.23
CA LEU A 102 -23.95 3.39 -9.64
C LEU A 102 -23.32 2.32 -10.54
N LYS A 103 -22.05 1.98 -10.31
CA LYS A 103 -21.30 1.03 -11.16
C LYS A 103 -20.12 0.43 -10.42
N ARG A 104 -19.84 -0.85 -10.64
CA ARG A 104 -18.58 -1.50 -10.24
C ARG A 104 -17.52 -1.29 -11.33
N THR A 105 -16.37 -0.74 -10.96
CA THR A 105 -15.25 -0.48 -11.89
C THR A 105 -14.15 -1.54 -11.76
N ALA A 106 -13.92 -2.07 -10.56
CA ALA A 106 -12.98 -3.14 -10.27
C ALA A 106 -13.47 -3.94 -9.06
N ASP A 107 -12.73 -4.97 -8.63
CA ASP A 107 -13.17 -5.86 -7.54
C ASP A 107 -13.57 -5.12 -6.27
N SER A 108 -12.79 -4.11 -5.89
CA SER A 108 -13.01 -3.27 -4.71
C SER A 108 -13.20 -1.78 -5.04
N SER A 109 -13.54 -1.43 -6.29
CA SER A 109 -13.70 -0.04 -6.71
C SER A 109 -15.07 0.22 -7.35
N TYR A 110 -15.78 1.21 -6.84
CA TYR A 110 -17.16 1.53 -7.21
C TYR A 110 -17.31 3.01 -7.53
N ILE A 111 -18.15 3.33 -8.49
CA ILE A 111 -18.67 4.68 -8.70
C ILE A 111 -19.93 4.81 -7.86
N VAL A 112 -19.95 5.81 -6.98
CA VAL A 112 -21.03 6.02 -6.01
C VAL A 112 -21.56 7.44 -6.13
N SER A 113 -22.87 7.59 -6.01
CA SER A 113 -23.54 8.89 -5.92
C SER A 113 -23.80 9.21 -4.45
N TYR A 114 -23.20 10.27 -3.92
CA TYR A 114 -23.39 10.73 -2.55
C TYR A 114 -23.29 12.25 -2.48
N ALA A 115 -24.08 12.90 -1.62
CA ALA A 115 -24.09 14.36 -1.46
C ALA A 115 -24.28 15.17 -2.76
N GLY A 116 -25.06 14.65 -3.72
CA GLY A 116 -25.30 15.28 -5.01
C GLY A 116 -24.13 15.22 -6.00
N LYS A 117 -23.07 14.45 -5.70
CA LYS A 117 -21.89 14.28 -6.56
C LYS A 117 -21.66 12.79 -6.86
N GLN A 118 -21.01 12.50 -7.98
CA GLN A 118 -20.55 11.15 -8.31
C GLN A 118 -19.04 11.09 -8.15
N ALA A 119 -18.53 10.06 -7.45
CA ALA A 119 -17.09 9.85 -7.34
C ALA A 119 -16.75 8.36 -7.32
N ARG A 120 -15.51 8.05 -7.70
CA ARG A 120 -14.94 6.72 -7.52
C ARG A 120 -14.48 6.56 -6.07
N LYS A 121 -14.92 5.48 -5.42
CA LYS A 121 -14.60 5.14 -4.03
C LYS A 121 -14.18 3.68 -3.92
N HIS A 122 -13.26 3.41 -2.99
CA HIS A 122 -12.83 2.05 -2.68
C HIS A 122 -13.80 1.39 -1.69
N ALA A 123 -14.00 0.08 -1.78
CA ALA A 123 -14.93 -0.67 -0.94
C ALA A 123 -14.68 -0.51 0.58
N ILE A 124 -13.43 -0.21 0.97
CA ILE A 124 -13.04 -0.04 2.38
C ILE A 124 -13.68 1.17 3.05
N ILE A 125 -13.97 2.23 2.29
CA ILE A 125 -14.61 3.46 2.78
C ILE A 125 -16.12 3.45 2.53
N CYS A 126 -16.67 2.31 2.09
CA CYS A 126 -18.09 2.10 1.88
C CYS A 126 -18.60 1.07 2.89
N VAL A 127 -19.81 1.28 3.39
CA VAL A 127 -20.47 0.40 4.35
C VAL A 127 -21.93 0.21 3.92
N THR A 128 -22.44 -1.02 3.96
CA THR A 128 -23.84 -1.30 3.61
C THR A 128 -24.80 -0.62 4.60
N TRP A 129 -25.87 -0.01 4.08
CA TRP A 129 -26.87 0.71 4.87
C TRP A 129 -27.59 -0.19 5.89
N LEU A 130 -27.82 -1.47 5.57
CA LEU A 130 -28.45 -2.45 6.47
C LEU A 130 -27.64 -2.75 7.75
N LYS A 131 -26.31 -2.62 7.74
CA LYS A 131 -25.48 -2.96 8.92
C LYS A 131 -25.40 -1.85 9.97
N HIS A 132 -26.05 -0.72 9.73
CA HIS A 132 -26.02 0.44 10.62
C HIS A 132 -27.42 0.93 11.00
N SER A 133 -28.45 0.07 10.85
CA SER A 133 -29.75 0.31 11.46
C SER A 133 -29.68 -0.15 12.93
N PRO A 134 -30.10 0.68 13.90
CA PRO A 134 -30.13 0.32 15.33
C PRO A 134 -31.07 -0.85 15.61
#